data_AF-A0A1C6N294-F1
#
_entry.id   AF-A0A1C6N294-F1
#
_cell.length_a   1.000
_cell.length_b   1.000
_cell.length_c   1.000
_cell.angle_alpha   90.00
_cell.angle_beta   90.00
_cell.angle_gamma   90.00
#
_symmetry.space_group_name_H-M   'P 1'
#
loop_
_entity.id
_entity.type
_entity.pdbx_description
1 polymer ?
#
loop_
_entity_poly.entity_id
_entity_poly.type
_entity_poly.pdbx_seq_one_letter_code
_entity_poly.pdbx_strand_id
1 'polypeptide(L)' 'MELKTARLTVLVDPNKKAAFERLCEQQDLTPSQVVRRLIRDYLAHHGVSYQPSGIADELYATEETRAPAKRGRRAPKA' A
#
# COMPACT_ATOMS: atom_id res chain seq x y z
N MET A 1 -10.55 9.59 1.34
CA MET A 1 -9.16 9.68 1.84
C MET A 1 -8.23 9.67 0.65
N GLU A 2 -7.27 10.58 0.58
CA GLU A 2 -6.34 10.68 -0.56
C GLU A 2 -5.36 9.52 -0.55
N LEU A 3 -5.42 8.70 -1.60
CA LEU A 3 -4.44 7.64 -1.84
C LEU A 3 -3.09 8.32 -2.11
N LYS A 4 -2.14 8.23 -1.18
CA LYS A 4 -0.76 8.72 -1.37
C LYS A 4 -0.08 7.93 -2.49
N THR A 5 -0.22 8.40 -3.73
CA THR A 5 0.44 7.81 -4.91
C THR A 5 1.82 8.44 -5.11
N ALA A 6 2.87 7.62 -5.15
CA ALA A 6 4.22 8.04 -5.50
C ALA A 6 4.54 7.68 -6.97
N ARG A 7 5.36 8.52 -7.64
CA ARG A 7 5.84 8.27 -9.01
C ARG A 7 7.21 7.59 -8.97
N LEU A 8 7.32 6.43 -9.61
CA LEU A 8 8.59 5.75 -9.85
C LEU A 8 9.03 5.99 -11.31
N THR A 9 10.20 6.59 -11.50
CA THR A 9 10.81 6.80 -12.83
C THR A 9 12.06 5.93 -12.94
N VAL A 10 12.13 5.11 -13.99
CA VAL A 10 13.27 4.21 -14.24
C VAL A 10 13.76 4.45 -15.66
N LEU A 11 15.07 4.60 -15.84
CA LEU A 11 15.70 4.65 -17.16
C LEU A 11 15.93 3.22 -17.64
N VAL A 12 15.43 2.90 -18.84
CA VAL A 12 15.58 1.60 -19.48
C VAL A 12 16.05 1.80 -20.90
N ASP A 13 16.77 0.80 -21.42
CA ASP A 13 17.16 0.75 -22.83
C ASP A 13 15.91 0.78 -23.75
N PRO A 14 15.96 1.51 -24.88
CA PRO A 14 14.82 1.66 -25.78
C PRO A 14 14.36 0.33 -26.39
N ASN A 15 15.27 -0.58 -26.72
CA ASN A 15 14.91 -1.89 -27.30
C ASN A 15 14.23 -2.77 -26.25
N LYS A 16 14.73 -2.76 -25.00
CA LYS A 16 14.09 -3.48 -23.88
C LYS A 16 12.70 -2.92 -23.59
N LYS A 17 12.53 -1.60 -23.60
CA LYS A 17 11.22 -0.96 -23.43
C LYS A 17 10.23 -1.44 -24.50
N ALA A 18 10.63 -1.40 -25.77
CA ALA A 18 9.78 -1.83 -26.88
C ALA A 18 9.40 -3.31 -26.78
N ALA A 19 10.35 -4.19 -26.47
CA ALA A 19 10.08 -5.61 -26.28
C ALA A 19 9.13 -5.87 -25.10
N PHE A 20 9.30 -5.15 -23.99
CA PHE A 20 8.44 -5.26 -22.81
C PHE A 20 7.02 -4.77 -23.10
N GLU A 21 6.87 -3.65 -23.80
CA GLU A 21 5.56 -3.13 -24.22
C GLU A 21 4.84 -4.12 -25.13
N ARG A 22 5.53 -4.67 -26.13
CA ARG A 22 4.98 -5.68 -27.04
C ARG A 22 4.50 -6.94 -26.30
N LEU A 23 5.27 -7.40 -25.33
CA LEU A 23 4.89 -8.55 -24.51
C LEU A 23 3.66 -8.26 -23.65
N CYS A 24 3.56 -7.04 -23.11
CA CYS A 24 2.39 -6.60 -22.34
C CYS A 24 1.15 -6.49 -23.24
N GLU A 25 1.29 -5.93 -24.44
CA GLU A 25 0.21 -5.83 -25.44
C GLU A 25 -0.35 -7.20 -25.82
N GLN A 26 0.51 -8.21 -25.99
CA GLN A 26 0.10 -9.58 -26.32
C GLN A 26 -0.73 -10.26 -25.22
N GLN A 27 -0.66 -9.77 -23.99
CA GLN A 27 -1.34 -10.33 -22.82
C GLN A 27 -2.50 -9.45 -22.33
N ASP A 28 -2.84 -8.39 -23.08
CA ASP A 28 -3.83 -7.38 -22.68
C ASP A 28 -3.52 -6.74 -21.31
N LEU A 29 -2.23 -6.59 -20.99
CA LEU A 29 -1.75 -5.99 -19.76
C LEU A 29 -1.09 -4.64 -20.02
N THR A 30 -1.17 -3.73 -19.04
CA THR A 30 -0.38 -2.49 -19.08
C THR A 30 0.99 -2.69 -18.41
N PRO A 31 2.06 -2.07 -18.94
CA PRO A 31 3.40 -2.11 -18.34
C PRO A 31 3.39 -1.76 -16.83
N SER A 32 2.59 -0.76 -16.45
CA SER A 32 2.43 -0.32 -15.07
C SER A 32 1.79 -1.36 -14.15
N GLN A 33 0.91 -2.23 -14.64
CA GLN A 33 0.33 -3.32 -13.86
C GLN A 33 1.38 -4.41 -13.60
N VAL A 34 2.12 -4.78 -14.64
CA VAL A 34 3.19 -5.80 -14.55
C VAL A 34 4.29 -5.34 -13.59
N VAL A 35 4.76 -4.08 -13.72
CA VAL A 35 5.78 -3.53 -12.82
C VAL A 35 5.31 -3.50 -11.36
N ARG A 36 4.05 -3.13 -11.10
CA ARG A 36 3.50 -3.17 -9.73
C ARG A 36 3.45 -4.58 -9.15
N ARG A 37 3.14 -5.59 -9.98
CA ARG A 37 3.15 -6.99 -9.56
C ARG A 37 4.57 -7.47 -9.26
N LEU A 38 5.51 -7.17 -10.16
CA LEU A 38 6.94 -7.46 -9.98
C LEU A 38 7.48 -6.87 -8.67
N ILE A 39 7.15 -5.62 -8.35
CA ILE A 39 7.57 -4.99 -7.09
C ILE A 39 7.04 -5.77 -5.88
N ARG A 40 5.76 -6.16 -5.88
CA ARG A 40 5.17 -6.92 -4.77
C ARG A 40 5.82 -8.29 -4.61
N ASP A 41 5.98 -9.02 -5.72
CA ASP A 41 6.57 -10.35 -5.70
C ASP A 41 8.04 -10.30 -5.28
N TYR A 42 8.78 -9.27 -5.71
CA TYR A 42 10.17 -9.06 -5.31
C TYR A 42 10.30 -8.77 -3.80
N LEU A 43 9.45 -7.89 -3.25
CA LEU A 43 9.43 -7.62 -1.81
C LEU A 43 9.10 -8.88 -1.00
N ALA A 44 8.11 -9.67 -1.46
CA ALA A 44 7.73 -10.92 -0.81
C ALA A 44 8.88 -11.95 -0.87
N HIS A 45 9.57 -12.08 -2.01
CA HIS A 45 10.70 -12.98 -2.16
C HIS A 45 11.87 -12.64 -1.22
N HIS A 46 12.09 -11.36 -0.96
CA HIS A 46 13.13 -10.89 -0.03
C HIS A 46 12.65 -10.77 1.43
N GLY A 47 11.42 -11.18 1.74
CA GLY A 47 10.88 -11.16 3.10
C GLY A 47 10.61 -9.76 3.65
N VAL A 48 10.47 -8.75 2.79
CA VAL A 48 10.21 -7.36 3.22
C VAL A 48 8.72 -7.14 3.39
N SER A 49 8.28 -6.88 4.62
CA SER A 49 6.89 -6.50 4.91
C SER A 49 6.60 -5.07 4.45
N TYR A 50 5.61 -4.91 3.56
CA TYR A 50 5.14 -3.60 3.10
C TYR A 50 3.71 -3.34 3.58
N GLN A 51 3.52 -2.24 4.32
CA GLN A 51 2.20 -1.76 4.72
C GLN A 51 1.69 -0.75 3.69
N PRO A 52 0.59 -1.03 2.96
CA PRO A 52 0.01 -0.06 2.04
C PRO A 52 -0.50 1.16 2.81
N SER A 53 -0.05 2.34 2.38
CA SER A 53 -0.32 3.63 3.02
C SER A 53 -1.80 4.05 3.03
N GLY A 54 -2.66 3.35 2.28
CA GLY A 54 -4.11 3.60 2.26
C GLY A 54 -4.95 2.67 3.14
N ILE A 55 -4.43 1.50 3.55
CA ILE A 55 -5.21 0.50 4.32
C ILE A 55 -4.89 0.58 5.81
N ALA A 56 -3.67 1.00 6.18
CA ALA A 56 -3.30 1.22 7.56
C ALA A 56 -4.22 2.24 8.25
N ASP A 57 -4.56 3.34 7.58
CA ASP A 57 -5.37 4.42 8.12
C ASP A 57 -6.80 3.97 8.51
N GLU A 58 -7.41 3.07 7.72
CA GLU A 58 -8.78 2.60 7.96
C GLU A 58 -8.88 1.58 9.11
N LEU A 59 -7.88 0.72 9.31
CA LEU A 59 -7.87 -0.27 10.38
C LEU A 59 -7.75 0.39 11.76
N TYR A 60 -6.87 1.40 11.91
CA TYR A 60 -6.70 2.12 13.17
C TYR A 60 -7.87 3.08 13.48
N ALA A 61 -8.61 3.56 12.48
CA ALA A 61 -9.79 4.41 12.69
C ALA A 61 -10.97 3.65 13.34
N THR A 62 -11.07 2.34 13.13
CA THR A 62 -12.15 1.52 13.71
C THR A 62 -11.91 1.15 15.19
N GLU A 63 -10.66 1.20 15.66
CA GLU A 63 -10.32 0.89 17.06
C GLU A 63 -10.60 2.07 18.01
N GLU A 64 -10.52 3.32 17.55
CA GLU A 64 -10.61 4.52 18.41
C GLU A 64 -12.05 4.84 18.89
N THR A 65 -13.09 4.28 18.27
CA THR A 65 -14.49 4.50 18.70
C THR A 65 -14.96 3.57 19.83
N ARG A 66 -14.15 2.60 20.26
CA ARG A 66 -14.50 1.72 21.39
C ARG A 66 -14.04 2.33 22.72
N ALA A 67 -14.55 3.52 23.04
CA ALA A 67 -14.26 4.22 24.30
C ALA A 67 -14.81 3.45 25.52
N PRO A 68 -13.98 3.08 26.51
CA PRO A 68 -14.50 2.58 27.78
C PRO A 68 -14.99 3.76 28.63
N ALA A 69 -16.30 3.80 28.88
CA ALA A 69 -16.93 4.74 29.80
C ALA A 69 -16.38 4.57 31.23
N LYS A 70 -15.43 5.41 31.64
CA LYS A 70 -14.96 5.48 33.03
C LYS A 70 -16.03 6.11 33.92
N ARG A 71 -16.81 5.28 34.61
CA ARG A 71 -17.70 5.69 35.71
C ARG A 71 -16.93 5.75 37.02
N GLY A 72 -16.13 6.80 37.21
CA GLY A 72 -15.61 7.18 38.52
C GLY A 72 -16.58 8.11 39.23
N ARG A 73 -17.39 7.61 40.18
CA ARG A 73 -18.11 8.49 41.11
C ARG A 73 -17.20 8.84 42.29
N ARG A 74 -17.23 10.13 42.59
CA ARG A 74 -16.40 10.94 43.50
C ARG A 74 -16.34 10.44 44.95
N ALA A 75 -15.26 10.89 45.62
CA ALA A 75 -14.97 10.83 47.06
C ALA A 75 -16.12 11.29 47.96
N PRO A 76 -15.98 11.10 49.29
CA PRO A 76 -15.82 12.32 50.09
C PRO A 76 -14.76 12.23 51.21
N LYS A 77 -14.31 13.44 51.56
CA LYS A 77 -13.47 13.86 52.70
C LYS A 77 -14.09 13.48 54.05
N ALA A 78 -13.22 13.14 55.01
CA ALA A 78 -13.33 13.52 56.43
C ALA A 78 -11.92 13.62 57.01
#